data_AF-A0A1W6EW28-F1
#
_entry.id   AF-A0A1W6EW28-F1
#
_cell.length_a   1.000
_cell.length_b   1.000
_cell.length_c   1.000
_cell.angle_alpha   90.00
_cell.angle_beta   90.00
_cell.angle_gamma   90.00
#
_symmetry.space_group_name_H-M   'P 1'
#
loop_
_entity.id
_entity.type
_entity.pdbx_description
1 polymer ?
#
loop_
_entity_poly.entity_id
_entity_poly.type
_entity_poly.pdbx_seq_one_letter_code
_entity_poly.pdbx_strand_id
1 'polypeptide(L)'
;MKTAMVLCLLTTIYGLSITVSKADNVNQNQQEFDVMKAYSDMGLNKAKLIVTNFAELIKLQASMTYIYLNIRKIFNARVITELNKTRAAADAAIAKGKDAGHCYWYAVTIFEGVQKNLERQFLSCKNTNIEDYMNTFGVFHEFLKETNSIMTYTFLYYIACQKKMSGTSFCNKDRIEKCAEYVEAFVNKYYPMYRKLIFSQTLSNILLCLHNYFEEGTKKVTKIGFIDQCVKGME
;
A
#
# COMPACT_ATOMS: atom_id res chain seq x y z
N MET A 1 8.78 -14.15 -5.85
CA MET A 1 8.26 -14.32 -4.46
C MET A 1 6.73 -14.30 -4.40
N LYS A 2 6.05 -13.30 -4.99
CA LYS A 2 4.56 -13.25 -5.12
C LYS A 2 3.96 -14.52 -5.74
N THR A 3 4.54 -14.99 -6.85
CA THR A 3 4.12 -16.19 -7.57
C THR A 3 4.34 -17.48 -6.78
N ALA A 4 5.35 -17.54 -5.91
CA ALA A 4 5.68 -18.73 -5.13
C ALA A 4 4.74 -18.93 -3.94
N MET A 5 4.28 -17.86 -3.29
CA MET A 5 3.24 -17.94 -2.24
C MET A 5 1.87 -18.27 -2.83
N VAL A 6 1.53 -17.68 -3.98
CA VAL A 6 0.32 -18.01 -4.73
C VAL A 6 0.38 -19.45 -5.24
N LEU A 7 1.54 -19.92 -5.74
CA LEU A 7 1.74 -21.33 -6.05
C LEU A 7 1.64 -22.21 -4.81
N CYS A 8 2.17 -21.81 -3.64
CA CYS A 8 2.05 -22.63 -2.43
C CYS A 8 0.59 -22.81 -2.02
N LEU A 9 -0.23 -21.75 -2.07
CA LEU A 9 -1.68 -21.83 -1.85
C LEU A 9 -2.40 -22.66 -2.91
N LEU A 10 -2.08 -22.47 -4.19
CA LEU A 10 -2.70 -23.21 -5.27
C LEU A 10 -2.27 -24.68 -5.25
N THR A 11 -1.00 -24.99 -4.99
CA THR A 11 -0.49 -26.38 -4.90
C THR A 11 -1.02 -27.12 -3.67
N THR A 12 -1.22 -26.44 -2.52
CA THR A 12 -1.84 -27.06 -1.34
C THR A 12 -3.36 -27.22 -1.47
N ILE A 13 -4.05 -26.32 -2.20
CA ILE A 13 -5.52 -26.37 -2.40
C ILE A 13 -5.91 -27.29 -3.58
N TYR A 14 -5.14 -27.31 -4.66
CA TYR A 14 -5.44 -28.09 -5.89
C TYR A 14 -4.84 -29.50 -5.92
N GLY A 15 -4.20 -29.97 -4.85
CA GLY A 15 -3.88 -31.39 -4.69
C GLY A 15 -2.68 -31.89 -5.48
N LEU A 16 -1.54 -31.20 -5.40
CA LEU A 16 -0.26 -31.88 -5.61
C LEU A 16 0.19 -32.50 -4.29
N SER A 17 -0.28 -33.73 -4.10
CA SER A 17 0.23 -34.70 -3.14
C SER A 17 1.75 -34.73 -3.14
N ILE A 18 2.39 -34.04 -2.19
CA ILE A 18 3.65 -34.55 -1.66
C ILE A 18 3.24 -35.46 -0.51
N THR A 19 3.15 -36.74 -0.85
CA THR A 19 3.15 -37.85 0.10
C THR A 19 4.32 -37.68 1.07
N VAL A 20 4.09 -37.04 2.21
CA VAL A 20 4.85 -37.36 3.42
C VAL A 20 4.03 -38.41 4.14
N SER A 21 4.47 -39.64 3.94
CA SER A 21 4.01 -40.88 4.53
C SER A 21 3.69 -40.73 6.02
N LYS A 22 2.60 -41.38 6.43
CA LYS A 22 2.31 -41.82 7.80
C LYS A 22 3.59 -42.19 8.56
N ALA A 23 3.89 -41.44 9.61
CA ALA A 23 4.39 -41.96 10.87
C ALA A 23 4.22 -40.85 11.92
N ASP A 24 3.83 -41.25 13.13
CA ASP A 24 3.89 -40.47 14.36
C ASP A 24 2.80 -39.41 14.61
N ASN A 25 1.67 -39.88 15.14
CA ASN A 25 1.38 -39.67 16.56
C ASN A 25 0.09 -40.37 16.99
N VAL A 26 0.30 -41.55 17.59
CA VAL A 26 -0.63 -42.16 18.54
C VAL A 26 -0.56 -41.32 19.83
N ASN A 27 -1.70 -40.86 20.33
CA ASN A 27 -1.90 -40.07 21.57
C ASN A 27 -1.84 -38.54 21.47
N GLN A 28 -2.70 -37.94 20.65
CA GLN A 28 -3.33 -36.68 21.05
C GLN A 28 -4.82 -36.93 21.23
N ASN A 29 -5.38 -36.48 22.36
CA ASN A 29 -6.82 -36.43 22.59
C ASN A 29 -7.45 -35.67 21.41
N GLN A 30 -7.90 -36.41 20.39
CA GLN A 30 -8.54 -35.86 19.21
C GLN A 30 -9.90 -35.34 19.64
N GLN A 31 -9.94 -34.07 19.99
CA GLN A 31 -11.17 -33.32 20.08
C GLN A 31 -11.87 -33.48 18.73
N GLU A 32 -13.08 -34.02 18.74
CA GLU A 32 -13.79 -34.35 17.51
C GLU A 32 -13.92 -33.09 16.64
N PHE A 33 -13.27 -33.07 15.47
CA PHE A 33 -13.26 -31.89 14.60
C PHE A 33 -14.71 -31.50 14.22
N ASP A 34 -15.08 -30.27 14.57
CA ASP A 34 -16.42 -29.70 14.36
C ASP A 34 -16.43 -28.89 13.06
N VAL A 35 -17.11 -29.46 12.06
CA VAL A 35 -17.23 -28.88 10.72
C VAL A 35 -17.95 -27.53 10.73
N MET A 36 -18.94 -27.33 11.60
CA MET A 36 -19.69 -26.08 11.68
C MET A 36 -18.88 -24.99 12.37
N LYS A 37 -18.09 -25.36 13.38
CA LYS A 37 -17.11 -24.46 13.98
C LYS A 37 -16.07 -24.03 12.94
N ALA A 38 -15.49 -24.97 12.20
CA ALA A 38 -14.52 -24.66 11.14
C ALA A 38 -15.10 -23.74 10.05
N TYR A 39 -16.35 -23.99 9.62
CA TYR A 39 -17.06 -23.12 8.68
C TYR A 39 -17.23 -21.69 9.24
N SER A 40 -17.66 -21.57 10.49
CA SER A 40 -17.82 -20.28 11.19
C SER A 40 -16.49 -19.54 11.31
N ASP A 41 -15.43 -20.24 11.73
CA ASP A 41 -14.09 -19.68 11.92
C ASP A 41 -13.49 -19.20 10.59
N MET A 42 -13.66 -19.96 9.50
CA MET A 42 -13.29 -19.51 8.14
C MET A 42 -14.04 -18.25 7.73
N GLY A 43 -15.35 -18.17 8.02
CA GLY A 43 -16.16 -16.97 7.76
C GLY A 43 -15.68 -15.74 8.55
N LEU A 44 -15.37 -15.92 9.83
CA LEU A 44 -14.82 -14.87 10.68
C LEU A 44 -13.44 -14.40 10.21
N ASN A 45 -12.56 -15.33 9.86
CA ASN A 45 -11.22 -15.02 9.33
C ASN A 45 -11.30 -14.25 8.01
N LYS A 46 -12.22 -14.62 7.12
CA LYS A 46 -12.50 -13.87 5.90
C LYS A 46 -12.93 -12.43 6.20
N ALA A 47 -13.90 -12.24 7.09
CA ALA A 47 -14.37 -10.91 7.48
C ALA A 47 -13.25 -10.06 8.13
N LYS A 48 -12.45 -10.67 9.01
CA LYS A 48 -11.29 -10.03 9.66
C LYS A 48 -10.28 -9.52 8.63
N LEU A 49 -9.97 -10.31 7.60
CA LEU A 49 -9.06 -9.89 6.54
C LEU A 49 -9.60 -8.71 5.72
N ILE A 50 -10.88 -8.73 5.35
CA ILE A 50 -11.54 -7.63 4.64
C ILE A 50 -11.41 -6.33 5.45
N VAL A 51 -11.85 -6.34 6.71
CA VAL A 51 -11.81 -5.16 7.60
C VAL A 51 -10.38 -4.65 7.78
N THR A 52 -9.44 -5.57 7.99
CA THR A 52 -8.03 -5.24 8.17
C THR A 52 -7.45 -4.53 6.94
N ASN A 53 -7.79 -4.97 5.74
CA ASN A 53 -7.31 -4.36 4.49
C ASN A 53 -7.84 -2.95 4.29
N PHE A 54 -9.13 -2.73 4.54
CA PHE A 54 -9.72 -1.40 4.49
C PHE A 54 -9.08 -0.46 5.50
N ALA A 55 -8.88 -0.92 6.74
CA ALA A 55 -8.23 -0.13 7.78
C ALA A 55 -6.82 0.31 7.37
N GLU A 56 -6.05 -0.54 6.70
CA GLU A 56 -4.72 -0.17 6.20
C GLU A 56 -4.73 0.77 5.03
N LEU A 57 -5.66 0.60 4.09
CA LEU A 57 -5.82 1.56 2.99
C LEU A 57 -6.09 2.96 3.54
N ILE A 58 -6.96 3.06 4.55
CA ILE A 58 -7.24 4.33 5.25
C ILE A 58 -5.98 4.88 5.92
N LYS A 59 -5.23 4.06 6.67
CA LYS A 59 -3.97 4.50 7.31
C LYS A 59 -2.94 4.98 6.29
N LEU A 60 -2.82 4.27 5.17
CA LEU A 60 -1.91 4.64 4.09
C LEU A 60 -2.31 5.99 3.49
N GLN A 61 -3.58 6.18 3.14
CA GLN A 61 -4.11 7.45 2.62
C GLN A 61 -3.91 8.62 3.60
N ALA A 62 -4.16 8.40 4.89
CA ALA A 62 -3.93 9.39 5.93
C ALA A 62 -2.45 9.76 6.05
N SER A 63 -1.57 8.76 6.06
CA SER A 63 -0.11 8.96 6.13
C SER A 63 0.41 9.74 4.92
N MET A 64 -0.05 9.41 3.71
CA MET A 64 0.31 10.15 2.50
C MET A 64 -0.15 11.60 2.56
N THR A 65 -1.37 11.85 3.02
CA THR A 65 -1.92 13.19 3.15
C THR A 65 -1.10 14.01 4.14
N TYR A 66 -0.75 13.42 5.29
CA TYR A 66 0.12 14.07 6.28
C TYR A 66 1.50 14.40 5.71
N ILE A 67 2.15 13.47 5.03
CA ILE A 67 3.46 13.68 4.42
C ILE A 67 3.38 14.81 3.37
N TYR A 68 2.38 14.76 2.49
CA TYR A 68 2.12 15.80 1.49
C TYR A 68 1.99 17.20 2.12
N LEU A 69 1.17 17.33 3.16
CA LEU A 69 0.96 18.62 3.83
C LEU A 69 2.25 19.16 4.47
N ASN A 70 3.06 18.27 5.07
CA ASN A 70 4.35 18.67 5.65
C ASN A 70 5.35 19.11 4.57
N ILE A 71 5.50 18.34 3.49
CA ILE A 71 6.40 18.69 2.39
C ILE A 71 5.97 20.02 1.75
N ARG A 72 4.67 20.21 1.51
CA ARG A 72 4.12 21.47 1.00
C ARG A 72 4.46 22.64 1.94
N LYS A 73 4.28 22.46 3.26
CA LYS A 73 4.62 23.49 4.24
C LYS A 73 6.10 23.86 4.22
N ILE A 74 6.99 22.86 4.18
CA ILE A 74 8.44 23.07 4.11
C ILE A 74 8.81 23.80 2.81
N PHE A 75 8.23 23.38 1.68
CA PHE A 75 8.49 24.01 0.39
C PHE A 75 8.02 25.47 0.36
N ASN A 76 6.82 25.77 0.87
CA ASN A 76 6.31 27.13 0.95
C ASN A 76 7.20 28.04 1.82
N ALA A 77 7.69 27.52 2.95
CA ALA A 77 8.64 28.26 3.79
C ALA A 77 9.95 28.57 3.03
N ARG A 78 10.42 27.64 2.20
CA ARG A 78 11.59 27.85 1.34
C ARG A 78 11.33 28.91 0.28
N VAL A 79 10.18 28.86 -0.40
CA VAL A 79 9.74 29.85 -1.40
C VAL A 79 9.72 31.25 -0.78
N ILE A 80 9.07 31.42 0.38
CA ILE A 80 9.02 32.70 1.10
C ILE A 80 10.43 33.21 1.43
N THR A 81 11.31 32.33 1.88
CA THR A 81 12.70 32.68 2.19
C THR A 81 13.44 33.19 0.96
N GLU A 82 13.32 32.51 -0.18
CA GLU A 82 13.98 32.92 -1.42
C GLU A 82 13.35 34.19 -2.03
N LEU A 83 12.03 34.40 -1.88
CA LEU A 83 11.39 35.66 -2.28
C LEU A 83 11.87 36.84 -1.43
N ASN A 84 12.02 36.67 -0.13
CA ASN A 84 12.51 37.72 0.76
C ASN A 84 13.96 38.09 0.43
N LYS A 85 14.82 37.10 0.13
CA LYS A 85 16.17 37.36 -0.38
C LYS A 85 16.16 38.11 -1.71
N THR A 86 15.28 37.70 -2.62
CA THR A 86 15.12 38.36 -3.93
C THR A 86 14.65 39.81 -3.76
N ARG A 87 13.71 40.07 -2.86
CA ARG A 87 13.28 41.43 -2.53
C ARG A 87 14.43 42.27 -1.99
N ALA A 88 15.10 41.78 -0.94
CA ALA A 88 16.17 42.52 -0.28
C ALA A 88 17.31 42.90 -1.24
N ALA A 89 17.68 41.99 -2.14
CA ALA A 89 18.76 42.27 -3.06
C ALA A 89 18.30 43.01 -4.34
N ALA A 90 17.01 42.98 -4.71
CA ALA A 90 16.44 43.93 -5.68
C ALA A 90 16.44 45.36 -5.10
N ASP A 91 16.01 45.54 -3.86
CA ASP A 91 16.05 46.83 -3.15
C ASP A 91 17.49 47.38 -3.07
N ALA A 92 18.46 46.52 -2.78
CA ALA A 92 19.87 46.88 -2.77
C ALA A 92 20.42 47.27 -4.16
N ALA A 93 19.90 46.68 -5.25
CA ALA A 93 20.27 47.04 -6.61
C ALA A 93 19.65 48.38 -7.03
N ILE A 94 18.39 48.62 -6.68
CA ILE A 94 17.69 49.91 -6.89
C ILE A 94 18.41 51.02 -6.15
N ALA A 95 18.83 50.79 -4.90
CA ALA A 95 19.61 51.77 -4.12
C ALA A 95 20.97 52.12 -4.78
N LYS A 96 21.49 51.25 -5.65
CA LYS A 96 22.69 51.48 -6.46
C LYS A 96 22.38 52.07 -7.84
N GLY A 97 21.14 52.47 -8.10
CA GLY A 97 20.68 53.08 -9.36
C GLY A 97 20.37 52.09 -10.49
N LYS A 98 20.26 50.78 -10.21
CA LYS A 98 19.90 49.79 -11.23
C LYS A 98 18.39 49.62 -11.36
N ASP A 99 17.88 49.37 -12.57
CA ASP A 99 16.49 48.95 -12.76
C ASP A 99 16.31 47.48 -12.34
N ALA A 100 15.80 47.26 -11.12
CA ALA A 100 15.55 45.93 -10.58
C ALA A 100 14.14 45.78 -9.96
N GLY A 101 13.25 46.77 -10.13
CA GLY A 101 11.90 46.75 -9.53
C GLY A 101 11.02 45.60 -10.05
N HIS A 102 11.28 45.16 -11.29
CA HIS A 102 10.57 44.06 -11.94
C HIS A 102 11.05 42.66 -11.47
N CYS A 103 12.26 42.55 -10.91
CA CYS A 103 12.88 41.27 -10.56
C CYS A 103 12.09 40.51 -9.49
N TYR A 104 11.51 41.21 -8.52
CA TYR A 104 10.68 40.60 -7.48
C TYR A 104 9.40 39.97 -8.06
N TRP A 105 8.69 40.68 -8.94
CA TRP A 105 7.47 40.17 -9.57
C TRP A 105 7.72 39.00 -10.51
N TYR A 106 8.84 39.04 -11.24
CA TYR A 106 9.26 37.92 -12.07
C TYR A 106 9.55 36.67 -11.20
N ALA A 107 10.18 36.85 -10.03
CA ALA A 107 10.42 35.77 -9.08
C ALA A 107 9.14 35.16 -8.49
N VAL A 108 8.19 36.01 -8.10
CA VAL A 108 6.85 35.57 -7.64
C VAL A 108 6.21 34.68 -8.71
N THR A 109 6.20 35.13 -9.96
CA THR A 109 5.56 34.39 -11.07
C THR A 109 6.20 33.02 -11.29
N ILE A 110 7.54 32.94 -11.30
CA ILE A 110 8.22 31.64 -11.48
C ILE A 110 7.92 30.72 -10.30
N PHE A 111 8.00 31.21 -9.07
CA PHE A 111 7.82 30.37 -7.89
C PHE A 111 6.39 29.85 -7.76
N GLU A 112 5.38 30.65 -8.11
CA GLU A 112 4.00 30.18 -8.24
C GLU A 112 3.85 29.07 -9.28
N GLY A 113 4.53 29.21 -10.43
CA GLY A 113 4.58 28.19 -11.47
C GLY A 113 5.19 26.88 -10.99
N VAL A 114 6.32 26.96 -10.26
CA VAL A 114 6.97 25.79 -9.65
C VAL A 114 6.06 25.14 -8.62
N GLN A 115 5.40 25.93 -7.76
CA GLN A 115 4.48 25.42 -6.74
C GLN A 115 3.30 24.67 -7.36
N LYS A 116 2.64 25.25 -8.38
CA LYS A 116 1.53 24.59 -9.11
C LYS A 116 1.98 23.30 -9.80
N ASN A 117 3.21 23.25 -10.31
CA ASN A 117 3.76 22.04 -10.92
C ASN A 117 4.02 20.95 -9.87
N LEU A 118 4.62 21.31 -8.73
CA LEU A 118 4.87 20.38 -7.62
C LEU A 118 3.58 19.82 -7.04
N GLU A 119 2.54 20.66 -6.87
CA GLU A 119 1.24 20.19 -6.38
C GLU A 119 0.65 19.12 -7.31
N ARG A 120 0.76 19.29 -8.64
CA ARG A 120 0.36 18.27 -9.62
C ARG A 120 1.20 17.00 -9.50
N GLN A 121 2.52 17.13 -9.37
CA GLN A 121 3.43 15.98 -9.26
C GLN A 121 3.20 15.19 -7.96
N PHE A 122 2.98 15.87 -6.84
CA PHE A 122 2.64 15.23 -5.56
C PHE A 122 1.30 14.49 -5.63
N LEU A 123 0.29 15.08 -6.25
CA LEU A 123 -1.00 14.42 -6.46
C LEU A 123 -0.87 13.19 -7.36
N SER A 124 -0.10 13.29 -8.45
CA SER A 124 0.19 12.15 -9.32
C SER A 124 0.89 11.04 -8.55
N CYS A 125 1.93 11.38 -7.79
CA CYS A 125 2.67 10.45 -6.94
C CYS A 125 1.75 9.69 -5.97
N LYS A 126 0.87 10.43 -5.28
CA LYS A 126 -0.12 9.87 -4.36
C LYS A 126 -1.06 8.89 -5.08
N ASN A 127 -1.64 9.32 -6.19
CA ASN A 127 -2.66 8.53 -6.90
C ASN A 127 -2.08 7.24 -7.48
N THR A 128 -0.92 7.30 -8.16
CA THR A 128 -0.26 6.11 -8.73
C THR A 128 0.10 5.10 -7.64
N ASN A 129 0.64 5.54 -6.51
CA ASN A 129 1.01 4.61 -5.43
C ASN A 129 -0.22 4.02 -4.71
N ILE A 130 -1.33 4.75 -4.60
CA ILE A 130 -2.60 4.19 -4.12
C ILE A 130 -3.10 3.13 -5.09
N GLU A 131 -3.07 3.41 -6.40
CA GLU A 131 -3.49 2.47 -7.44
C GLU A 131 -2.64 1.19 -7.42
N ASP A 132 -1.31 1.32 -7.32
CA ASP A 132 -0.39 0.18 -7.18
C ASP A 132 -0.70 -0.65 -5.94
N TYR A 133 -0.98 0.01 -4.81
CA TYR A 133 -1.39 -0.67 -3.59
C TYR A 133 -2.74 -1.39 -3.77
N MET A 134 -3.71 -0.75 -4.44
CA MET A 134 -4.98 -1.38 -4.75
C MET A 134 -4.81 -2.61 -5.65
N ASN A 135 -3.90 -2.55 -6.63
CA ASN A 135 -3.58 -3.68 -7.52
C ASN A 135 -2.96 -4.86 -6.76
N THR A 136 -2.29 -4.63 -5.63
CA THR A 136 -1.82 -5.74 -4.77
C THR A 136 -2.93 -6.50 -4.06
N PHE A 137 -4.16 -5.96 -4.03
CA PHE A 137 -5.35 -6.71 -3.63
C PHE A 137 -5.74 -7.81 -4.62
N GLY A 138 -5.12 -7.93 -5.80
CA GLY A 138 -5.33 -9.10 -6.67
C GLY A 138 -5.08 -10.43 -5.96
N VAL A 139 -4.01 -10.51 -5.16
CA VAL A 139 -3.72 -11.71 -4.34
C VAL A 139 -4.79 -11.94 -3.26
N PHE A 140 -5.31 -10.85 -2.69
CA PHE A 140 -6.38 -10.91 -1.71
C PHE A 140 -7.72 -11.35 -2.35
N HIS A 141 -8.01 -10.90 -3.56
CA HIS A 141 -9.20 -11.28 -4.31
C HIS A 141 -9.20 -12.78 -4.63
N GLU A 142 -8.08 -13.31 -5.14
CA GLU A 142 -7.94 -14.76 -5.38
C GLU A 142 -8.10 -15.56 -4.08
N PHE A 143 -7.50 -15.10 -2.98
CA PHE A 143 -7.69 -15.73 -1.68
C PHE A 143 -9.16 -15.73 -1.22
N LEU A 144 -9.88 -14.61 -1.40
CA LEU A 144 -11.31 -14.53 -1.07
C LEU A 144 -12.14 -15.51 -1.89
N LYS A 145 -11.85 -15.62 -3.19
CA LYS A 145 -12.52 -16.54 -4.11
C LYS A 145 -12.32 -18.00 -3.67
N GLU A 146 -11.08 -18.39 -3.39
CA GLU A 146 -10.76 -19.73 -2.90
C GLU A 146 -11.38 -20.04 -1.54
N THR A 147 -11.33 -19.09 -0.61
CA THR A 147 -11.96 -19.24 0.71
C THR A 147 -13.47 -19.45 0.58
N ASN A 148 -14.14 -18.72 -0.31
CA ASN A 148 -15.57 -18.90 -0.56
C ASN A 148 -15.87 -20.30 -1.12
N SER A 149 -15.07 -20.78 -2.09
CA SER A 149 -15.18 -22.14 -2.64
C SER A 149 -15.05 -23.20 -1.54
N ILE A 150 -14.03 -23.10 -0.68
CA ILE A 150 -13.81 -24.02 0.44
C ILE A 150 -14.99 -24.01 1.42
N MET A 151 -15.50 -22.83 1.76
CA MET A 151 -16.68 -22.71 2.63
C MET A 151 -17.91 -23.38 2.00
N THR A 152 -18.17 -23.17 0.71
CA THR A 152 -19.27 -23.83 -0.01
C THR A 152 -19.13 -25.35 0.00
N TYR A 153 -17.93 -25.88 -0.29
CA TYR A 153 -17.68 -27.32 -0.21
C TYR A 153 -17.93 -27.86 1.20
N THR A 154 -17.38 -27.18 2.21
CA THR A 154 -17.52 -27.58 3.63
C THR A 154 -18.99 -27.68 4.03
N PHE A 155 -19.81 -26.70 3.64
CA PHE A 155 -21.25 -26.69 3.92
C PHE A 155 -22.00 -27.81 3.21
N LEU A 156 -21.71 -28.04 1.92
CA LEU A 156 -22.34 -29.12 1.15
C LEU A 156 -21.98 -30.51 1.71
N TYR A 157 -20.71 -30.72 2.09
CA TYR A 157 -20.27 -31.96 2.74
C TYR A 157 -20.96 -32.16 4.09
N TYR A 158 -21.08 -31.12 4.91
CA TYR A 158 -21.80 -31.20 6.18
C TYR A 158 -23.26 -31.65 6.00
N ILE A 159 -23.98 -31.04 5.04
CA ILE A 159 -25.36 -31.44 4.72
C ILE A 159 -25.43 -32.90 4.26
N ALA A 160 -24.51 -33.33 3.40
CA ALA A 160 -24.46 -34.71 2.91
C ALA A 160 -24.19 -35.72 4.04
N CYS A 161 -23.25 -35.42 4.94
CA CYS A 161 -22.95 -36.24 6.11
C CYS A 161 -24.15 -36.36 7.06
N GLN A 162 -24.87 -35.26 7.30
CA GLN A 162 -26.04 -35.28 8.18
C GLN A 162 -27.24 -36.04 7.61
N LYS A 163 -27.42 -36.03 6.29
CA LYS A 163 -28.60 -36.62 5.65
C LYS A 163 -28.63 -38.15 5.60
N LYS A 164 -27.63 -38.89 6.13
CA LYS A 164 -27.53 -40.38 6.08
C LYS A 164 -27.71 -41.00 4.67
N MET A 165 -27.76 -40.20 3.60
CA MET A 165 -28.13 -40.65 2.25
C MET A 165 -26.98 -41.29 1.48
N SER A 166 -25.76 -41.22 1.99
CA SER A 166 -24.60 -41.84 1.37
C SER A 166 -23.74 -42.45 2.48
N GLY A 167 -23.27 -43.67 2.26
CA GLY A 167 -22.39 -44.37 3.19
C GLY A 167 -21.22 -43.48 3.63
N THR A 168 -20.63 -43.83 4.77
CA THR A 168 -19.53 -43.15 5.46
C THR A 168 -18.35 -42.69 4.57
N SER A 169 -18.23 -43.18 3.33
CA SER A 169 -17.25 -42.77 2.32
C SER A 169 -17.39 -41.32 1.81
N PHE A 170 -18.56 -40.67 1.95
CA PHE A 170 -18.75 -39.27 1.51
C PHE A 170 -18.39 -38.23 2.59
N CYS A 171 -18.16 -38.65 3.83
CA CYS A 171 -17.83 -37.74 4.92
C CYS A 171 -16.30 -37.59 5.05
N ASN A 172 -15.70 -36.79 4.16
CA ASN A 172 -14.25 -36.59 4.12
C ASN A 172 -13.80 -35.49 5.10
N LYS A 173 -13.90 -35.80 6.39
CA LYS A 173 -13.57 -34.91 7.52
C LYS A 173 -12.11 -34.43 7.47
N ASP A 174 -11.17 -35.33 7.18
CA ASP A 174 -9.73 -35.04 7.07
C ASP A 174 -9.41 -33.95 6.05
N ARG A 175 -10.15 -33.90 4.92
CA ARG A 175 -9.97 -32.87 3.90
C ARG A 175 -10.43 -31.50 4.39
N ILE A 176 -11.54 -31.44 5.12
CA ILE A 176 -12.08 -30.19 5.66
C ILE A 176 -11.16 -29.65 6.75
N GLU A 177 -10.63 -30.52 7.61
CA GLU A 177 -9.67 -30.18 8.66
C GLU A 177 -8.40 -29.57 8.07
N LYS A 178 -7.78 -30.22 7.08
CA LYS A 178 -6.62 -29.65 6.37
C LYS A 178 -6.92 -28.30 5.73
N CYS A 179 -8.08 -28.14 5.09
CA CYS A 179 -8.48 -26.86 4.50
C CYS A 179 -8.61 -25.75 5.56
N ALA A 180 -9.19 -26.06 6.72
CA ALA A 180 -9.32 -25.11 7.83
C ALA A 180 -7.95 -24.70 8.38
N GLU A 181 -7.04 -25.65 8.59
CA GLU A 181 -5.66 -25.38 9.01
C GLU A 181 -4.90 -24.48 8.01
N TYR A 182 -5.09 -24.70 6.71
CA TYR A 182 -4.46 -23.85 5.69
C TYR A 182 -4.99 -22.43 5.70
N VAL A 183 -6.31 -22.25 5.83
CA VAL A 183 -6.93 -20.91 5.94
C VAL A 183 -6.39 -20.21 7.17
N GLU A 184 -6.33 -20.90 8.31
CA GLU A 184 -5.79 -20.36 9.56
C GLU A 184 -4.32 -19.96 9.42
N ALA A 185 -3.47 -20.84 8.86
CA ALA A 185 -2.05 -20.56 8.65
C ALA A 185 -1.84 -19.36 7.72
N PHE A 186 -2.65 -19.23 6.66
CA PHE A 186 -2.59 -18.05 5.80
C PHE A 186 -2.95 -16.78 6.57
N VAL A 187 -4.09 -16.76 7.26
CA VAL A 187 -4.60 -15.58 7.97
C VAL A 187 -3.64 -15.13 9.07
N ASN A 188 -3.09 -16.08 9.83
CA ASN A 188 -2.32 -15.78 11.04
C ASN A 188 -0.81 -15.65 10.79
N LYS A 189 -0.25 -16.34 9.80
CA LYS A 189 1.20 -16.37 9.57
C LYS A 189 1.62 -15.65 8.29
N TYR A 190 1.05 -16.03 7.15
CA TYR A 190 1.55 -15.57 5.85
C TYR A 190 1.01 -14.19 5.44
N TYR A 191 -0.28 -13.97 5.66
CA TYR A 191 -0.95 -12.73 5.27
C TYR A 191 -0.41 -11.49 6.01
N PRO A 192 -0.18 -11.52 7.33
CA PRO A 192 0.40 -10.37 8.04
C PRO A 192 1.80 -10.01 7.52
N MET A 193 2.62 -11.02 7.18
CA MET A 193 3.95 -10.83 6.61
C MET A 193 3.86 -10.22 5.21
N TYR A 194 3.04 -10.79 4.32
CA TYR A 194 2.79 -10.26 2.98
C TYR A 194 2.34 -8.80 3.03
N ARG A 195 1.34 -8.51 3.87
CA ARG A 195 0.80 -7.16 4.07
C ARG A 195 1.87 -6.17 4.54
N LYS A 196 2.67 -6.53 5.56
CA LYS A 196 3.72 -5.64 6.07
C LYS A 196 4.73 -5.27 4.98
N LEU A 197 5.10 -6.26 4.15
CA LEU A 197 6.03 -6.05 3.04
C LEU A 197 5.45 -5.10 1.98
N ILE A 198 4.21 -5.34 1.54
CA ILE A 198 3.54 -4.49 0.56
C ILE A 198 3.36 -3.06 1.08
N PHE A 199 2.84 -2.90 2.30
CA PHE A 199 2.65 -1.58 2.91
C PHE A 199 3.97 -0.81 3.00
N SER A 200 5.04 -1.45 3.47
CA SER A 200 6.36 -0.82 3.60
C SER A 200 6.94 -0.41 2.24
N GLN A 201 6.77 -1.26 1.22
CA GLN A 201 7.24 -0.98 -0.13
C GLN A 201 6.49 0.21 -0.75
N THR A 202 5.16 0.22 -0.64
CA THR A 202 4.32 1.33 -1.11
C THR A 202 4.71 2.64 -0.40
N LEU A 203 4.83 2.62 0.93
CA LEU A 203 5.21 3.81 1.70
C LEU A 203 6.59 4.33 1.27
N SER A 204 7.55 3.44 1.05
CA SER A 204 8.90 3.80 0.60
C SER A 204 8.88 4.45 -0.78
N ASN A 205 8.12 3.89 -1.73
CA ASN A 205 7.97 4.42 -3.08
C ASN A 205 7.36 5.83 -3.07
N ILE A 206 6.36 6.05 -2.22
CA ILE A 206 5.73 7.37 -2.04
C ILE A 206 6.75 8.38 -1.51
N LEU A 207 7.46 8.02 -0.44
CA LEU A 207 8.44 8.91 0.18
C LEU A 207 9.55 9.29 -0.81
N LEU A 208 10.09 8.32 -1.56
CA LEU A 208 11.08 8.55 -2.59
C LEU A 208 10.57 9.50 -3.68
N CYS A 209 9.37 9.23 -4.19
CA CYS A 209 8.76 10.02 -5.25
C CYS A 209 8.48 11.47 -4.80
N LEU A 210 7.92 11.66 -3.60
CA LEU A 210 7.70 13.00 -3.04
C LEU A 210 9.02 13.73 -2.76
N HIS A 211 10.03 13.03 -2.25
CA HIS A 211 11.35 13.60 -1.99
C HIS A 211 12.02 14.09 -3.28
N ASN A 212 11.98 13.30 -4.35
CA ASN A 212 12.57 13.67 -5.64
C ASN A 212 11.96 14.96 -6.20
N TYR A 213 10.63 15.07 -6.19
CA TYR A 213 9.95 16.28 -6.63
C TYR A 213 10.24 17.47 -5.71
N PHE A 214 10.28 17.27 -4.40
CA PHE A 214 10.67 18.32 -3.47
C PHE A 214 12.09 18.83 -3.74
N GLU A 215 13.05 17.95 -3.99
CA GLU A 215 14.41 18.34 -4.35
C GLU A 215 14.46 19.09 -5.69
N GLU A 216 13.78 18.60 -6.72
CA GLU A 216 13.72 19.25 -8.02
C GLU A 216 13.12 20.65 -7.92
N GLY A 217 12.01 20.77 -7.19
CA GLY A 217 11.35 22.02 -6.88
C GLY A 217 12.27 22.98 -6.14
N THR A 218 12.92 22.50 -5.07
CA THR A 218 13.87 23.29 -4.29
C THR A 218 15.02 23.76 -5.16
N LYS A 219 15.62 22.88 -5.96
CA LYS A 219 16.67 23.23 -6.93
C LYS A 219 16.19 24.32 -7.89
N LYS A 220 14.97 24.26 -8.41
CA LYS A 220 14.42 25.31 -9.28
C LYS A 220 14.29 26.64 -8.53
N VAL A 221 13.77 26.64 -7.31
CA VAL A 221 13.61 27.88 -6.52
C VAL A 221 14.96 28.46 -6.08
N THR A 222 15.97 27.63 -5.78
CA THR A 222 17.29 28.10 -5.30
C THR A 222 18.30 28.39 -6.40
N LYS A 223 18.25 27.65 -7.52
CA LYS A 223 19.20 27.83 -8.64
C LYS A 223 18.93 29.12 -9.40
N ILE A 224 17.71 29.65 -9.29
CA ILE A 224 17.41 30.99 -9.76
C ILE A 224 17.85 31.98 -8.67
N GLY A 225 19.16 32.22 -8.60
CA GLY A 225 19.74 33.41 -7.97
C GLY A 225 19.31 34.63 -8.76
N PHE A 226 18.04 34.97 -8.62
CA PHE A 226 17.22 35.76 -9.55
C PHE A 226 17.84 37.09 -9.95
N ILE A 227 18.59 37.70 -9.05
CA ILE A 227 19.14 39.04 -9.24
C ILE A 227 20.33 39.02 -10.19
N ASP A 228 21.18 38.00 -10.12
CA ASP A 228 22.33 37.93 -11.02
C ASP A 228 21.87 37.75 -12.47
N GLN A 229 20.78 37.01 -12.74
CA GLN A 229 20.22 36.89 -14.09
C GLN A 229 19.32 38.06 -14.50
N CYS A 230 18.58 38.66 -13.57
CA CYS A 230 17.70 39.80 -13.84
C CYS A 230 18.48 41.10 -14.08
N VAL A 231 19.65 41.25 -13.43
CA VAL A 231 20.47 42.47 -13.47
C VAL A 231 21.64 42.38 -14.47
N LYS A 232 22.15 41.18 -14.82
CA LYS A 232 23.29 41.02 -15.76
C LYS A 232 22.96 41.22 -17.25
N GLY A 233 21.80 41.76 -17.59
CA GLY A 233 21.40 42.00 -18.99
C GLY A 233 21.11 43.46 -19.35
N MET A 234 21.33 44.40 -18.43
CA MET A 234 20.88 45.80 -18.57
C MET A 234 22.01 46.79 -18.27
N GLU A 235 23.12 46.65 -18.99
CA GLU A 235 24.09 47.76 -19.20
C GLU A 235 23.57 48.70 -20.28
#